data_AF-A0A9E1EZ23-F1
#
_entry.id   AF-A0A9E1EZ23-F1
#
_cell.length_a   1.000
_cell.length_b   1.000
_cell.length_c   1.000
_cell.angle_alpha   90.00
_cell.angle_beta   90.00
_cell.angle_gamma   90.00
#
_symmetry.space_group_name_H-M   'P 1'
#
loop_
_entity.id
_entity.type
_entity.pdbx_description
1 polymer ?
#
loop_
_entity_poly.entity_id
_entity_poly.type
_entity_poly.pdbx_seq_one_letter_code
_entity_poly.pdbx_strand_id
1 'polypeptide(L)'
;MKLLWQIDTQVDPRYLSLMQTAADCALWMEGVSRPCAVNIRICGDDAIHEINREYRGVDRATDVLSFPTVNYPAGKTAGQCDKLLARELDDEVDACMLGDLIISMPHVLAQAAEYGHSPEREAAYLTVHGLCHLMGYDHIEDEDKKKMRAMEEKILSAIGMTRDGETQTDVSDETLLEMARQAMLRSYSPYSGYPVGAALLCADGRVFQGCNIENASFGLTNCAERTAMFKAVSEGAREFTAIAIASRDAAPWPCGACRQVLNEFAPNIRVLVTWQGGTESATLPELLPHGFGPQQLTTKE
;
A
#
# COMPACT_ATOMS: atom_id res chain seq x y z
N MET A 1 -8.66 -4.45 -1.30
CA MET A 1 -8.71 -5.91 -1.43
C MET A 1 -8.72 -6.52 -0.04
N LYS A 2 -9.54 -7.55 0.21
CA LYS A 2 -9.50 -8.32 1.47
C LYS A 2 -8.49 -9.46 1.32
N LEU A 3 -7.43 -9.46 2.11
CA LEU A 3 -6.50 -10.60 2.15
C LEU A 3 -6.90 -11.51 3.31
N LEU A 4 -7.28 -12.74 2.99
CA LEU A 4 -7.72 -13.75 3.95
C LEU A 4 -6.51 -14.62 4.30
N TRP A 5 -5.91 -14.34 5.44
CA TRP A 5 -4.62 -14.90 5.82
C TRP A 5 -4.72 -16.28 6.46
N GLN A 6 -3.91 -17.22 5.98
CA GLN A 6 -3.53 -18.44 6.67
C GLN A 6 -2.01 -18.45 6.85
N ILE A 7 -1.52 -18.43 8.10
CA ILE A 7 -0.10 -18.30 8.39
C ILE A 7 0.38 -19.52 9.16
N ASP A 8 1.17 -20.36 8.50
CA ASP A 8 1.66 -21.63 9.05
C ASP A 8 3.13 -21.56 9.48
N THR A 9 3.79 -20.43 9.26
CA THR A 9 5.21 -20.20 9.57
C THR A 9 5.43 -18.82 10.19
N GLN A 10 6.59 -18.61 10.80
CA GLN A 10 6.94 -17.30 11.36
C GLN A 10 7.11 -16.27 10.24
N VAL A 11 6.42 -15.14 10.38
CA VAL A 11 6.47 -14.02 9.45
C VAL A 11 6.52 -12.72 10.23
N ASP A 12 7.30 -11.76 9.74
CA ASP A 12 7.31 -10.41 10.32
C ASP A 12 6.01 -9.69 9.94
N PRO A 13 5.25 -9.12 10.90
CA PRO A 13 4.03 -8.37 10.62
C PRO A 13 4.20 -7.22 9.62
N ARG A 14 5.41 -6.66 9.49
CA ARG A 14 5.74 -5.62 8.51
C ARG A 14 5.54 -6.12 7.08
N TYR A 15 5.80 -7.41 6.82
CA TYR A 15 5.64 -8.00 5.49
C TYR A 15 4.15 -8.03 5.13
N LEU A 16 3.31 -8.49 6.06
CA LEU A 16 1.86 -8.58 5.88
C LEU A 16 1.22 -7.22 5.58
N SER A 17 1.63 -6.17 6.30
CA SER A 17 1.14 -4.80 6.06
C SER A 17 1.54 -4.27 4.69
N LEU A 18 2.76 -4.56 4.25
CA LEU A 18 3.24 -4.15 2.93
C LEU A 18 2.53 -4.92 1.82
N MET A 19 2.35 -6.24 1.98
CA MET A 19 1.61 -7.09 1.05
C MET A 19 0.15 -6.63 0.90
N GLN A 20 -0.50 -6.25 1.99
CA GLN A 20 -1.85 -5.65 1.97
C GLN A 20 -1.87 -4.35 1.15
N THR A 21 -0.88 -3.48 1.36
CA THR A 21 -0.76 -2.22 0.60
C THR A 21 -0.53 -2.49 -0.89
N ALA A 22 0.35 -3.45 -1.20
CA ALA A 22 0.64 -3.87 -2.57
C ALA A 22 -0.62 -4.42 -3.26
N ALA A 23 -1.41 -5.23 -2.55
CA ALA A 23 -2.65 -5.80 -3.07
C ALA A 23 -3.71 -4.72 -3.33
N ASP A 24 -3.85 -3.75 -2.43
CA ASP A 24 -4.76 -2.61 -2.63
C ASP A 24 -4.36 -1.79 -3.85
N CYS A 25 -3.06 -1.51 -4.02
CA CYS A 25 -2.54 -0.85 -5.21
C CYS A 25 -2.77 -1.68 -6.49
N ALA A 26 -2.55 -2.99 -6.46
CA ALA A 26 -2.72 -3.87 -7.59
C ALA A 26 -4.16 -3.85 -8.13
N LEU A 27 -5.15 -4.02 -7.24
CA LEU A 27 -6.57 -4.03 -7.61
C LEU A 27 -7.00 -2.69 -8.23
N TRP A 28 -6.52 -1.60 -7.65
CA TRP A 28 -6.83 -0.26 -8.13
C TRP A 28 -6.19 0.03 -9.49
N MET A 29 -4.90 -0.29 -9.66
CA MET A 29 -4.20 -0.08 -10.94
C MET A 29 -4.76 -0.92 -12.06
N GLU A 30 -5.30 -2.09 -11.72
CA GLU A 30 -6.03 -2.94 -12.65
C GLU A 30 -7.38 -2.34 -13.06
N GLY A 31 -7.90 -1.36 -12.32
CA GLY A 31 -9.18 -0.71 -12.61
C GLY A 31 -10.39 -1.52 -12.13
N VAL A 32 -10.20 -2.44 -11.19
CA VAL A 32 -11.32 -3.19 -10.59
C VAL A 32 -12.00 -2.31 -9.54
N SER A 33 -13.29 -2.05 -9.74
CA SER A 33 -14.10 -1.21 -8.85
C SER A 33 -14.87 -1.98 -7.78
N ARG A 34 -14.92 -3.32 -7.89
CA ARG A 34 -15.61 -4.19 -6.93
C ARG A 34 -14.70 -4.53 -5.74
N PRO A 35 -15.27 -4.75 -4.54
CA PRO A 35 -14.54 -5.41 -3.47
C PRO A 35 -14.10 -6.80 -3.93
N CYS A 36 -12.80 -7.09 -3.84
CA CYS A 36 -12.23 -8.40 -4.14
C CYS A 36 -11.52 -8.98 -2.92
N ALA A 37 -11.47 -10.30 -2.86
CA ALA A 37 -10.78 -11.06 -1.83
C ALA A 37 -9.85 -12.13 -2.41
N VAL A 38 -8.79 -12.44 -1.68
CA VAL A 38 -7.79 -13.45 -2.03
C VAL A 38 -7.43 -14.22 -0.77
N ASN A 39 -7.41 -15.55 -0.84
CA ASN A 39 -6.82 -16.36 0.22
C ASN A 39 -5.30 -16.33 0.06
N ILE A 40 -4.59 -15.95 1.12
CA ILE A 40 -3.13 -15.99 1.12
C ILE A 40 -2.65 -16.94 2.21
N ARG A 41 -1.97 -18.00 1.79
CA ARG A 41 -1.29 -18.94 2.68
C ARG A 41 0.20 -18.66 2.71
N ILE A 42 0.71 -18.32 3.89
CA ILE A 42 2.13 -18.12 4.16
C ILE A 42 2.68 -19.37 4.82
N CYS A 43 3.61 -20.05 4.16
CA CYS A 43 4.05 -21.38 4.58
C CYS A 43 5.56 -21.61 4.39
N GLY A 44 6.04 -22.77 4.85
CA GLY A 44 7.41 -23.25 4.61
C GLY A 44 7.52 -24.08 3.33
N ASP A 45 8.75 -24.47 2.98
CA ASP A 45 9.05 -25.18 1.74
C ASP A 45 8.39 -26.56 1.64
N ASP A 46 8.28 -27.30 2.76
CA ASP A 46 7.64 -28.61 2.77
C ASP A 46 6.17 -28.53 2.33
N ALA A 47 5.44 -27.50 2.82
CA ALA A 47 4.03 -27.31 2.51
C ALA A 47 3.81 -26.88 1.05
N ILE A 48 4.59 -25.91 0.55
CA ILE A 48 4.45 -25.48 -0.85
C ILE A 48 4.93 -26.55 -1.83
N HIS A 49 5.93 -27.37 -1.46
CA HIS A 49 6.39 -28.50 -2.27
C HIS A 49 5.27 -29.55 -2.41
N GLU A 50 4.60 -29.90 -1.32
CA GLU A 50 3.47 -30.83 -1.37
C GLU A 50 2.37 -30.33 -2.31
N ILE A 51 1.98 -29.06 -2.19
CA ILE A 51 0.98 -28.43 -3.05
C ILE A 51 1.45 -28.39 -4.51
N ASN A 52 2.72 -28.06 -4.77
CA ASN A 52 3.27 -28.01 -6.12
C ASN A 52 3.26 -29.40 -6.79
N ARG A 53 3.59 -30.44 -6.01
CA ARG A 53 3.52 -31.83 -6.49
C ARG A 53 2.09 -32.25 -6.78
N GLU A 54 1.15 -31.95 -5.89
CA GLU A 54 -0.25 -32.36 -6.02
C GLU A 54 -0.97 -31.65 -7.18
N TYR A 55 -0.85 -30.32 -7.27
CA TYR A 55 -1.65 -29.52 -8.19
C TYR A 55 -0.93 -29.17 -9.51
N ARG A 56 0.41 -29.16 -9.53
CA ARG A 56 1.19 -28.85 -10.73
C ARG A 56 2.00 -30.05 -11.25
N GLY A 57 2.05 -31.16 -10.51
CA GLY A 57 2.84 -32.33 -10.87
C GLY A 57 4.36 -32.08 -10.82
N VAL A 58 4.80 -31.03 -10.12
CA VAL A 58 6.21 -30.65 -10.04
C VAL A 58 6.75 -30.98 -8.64
N ASP A 59 7.68 -31.94 -8.58
CA ASP A 59 8.25 -32.45 -7.33
C ASP A 59 9.41 -31.58 -6.80
N ARG A 60 9.13 -30.30 -6.55
CA ARG A 60 10.04 -29.37 -5.85
C ARG A 60 9.28 -28.22 -5.18
N ALA A 61 9.88 -27.60 -4.17
CA ALA A 61 9.40 -26.32 -3.65
C ALA A 61 9.51 -25.21 -4.70
N THR A 62 8.69 -24.18 -4.55
CA THR A 62 8.73 -22.95 -5.35
C THR A 62 8.48 -21.76 -4.42
N ASP A 63 8.70 -20.57 -4.93
CA ASP A 63 8.47 -19.29 -4.24
C ASP A 63 6.98 -18.95 -4.07
N VAL A 64 6.19 -19.04 -5.14
CA VAL A 64 4.76 -18.73 -5.13
C VAL A 64 3.95 -19.66 -6.04
N LEU A 65 2.74 -20.02 -5.60
CA LEU A 65 1.72 -20.66 -6.42
C LEU A 65 0.45 -19.81 -6.44
N SER A 66 -0.14 -19.66 -7.62
CA SER A 66 -1.40 -18.94 -7.83
C SER A 66 -2.46 -19.86 -8.41
N PHE A 67 -3.65 -19.83 -7.84
CA PHE A 67 -4.81 -20.62 -8.25
C PHE A 67 -6.00 -19.70 -8.50
N PRO A 68 -6.19 -19.20 -9.75
CA PRO A 68 -7.30 -18.31 -10.07
C PRO A 68 -8.64 -19.04 -10.03
N THR A 69 -9.66 -18.36 -9.50
CA THR A 69 -11.07 -18.79 -9.60
C THR A 69 -11.66 -18.39 -10.96
N VAL A 70 -11.21 -17.27 -11.52
CA VAL A 70 -11.70 -16.71 -12.78
C VAL A 70 -10.78 -17.09 -13.95
N ASN A 71 -11.38 -17.65 -15.00
CA ASN A 71 -10.71 -17.82 -16.28
C ASN A 71 -11.05 -16.66 -17.22
N TYR A 72 -10.13 -15.71 -17.37
CA TYR A 72 -10.31 -14.58 -18.27
C TYR A 72 -10.10 -14.98 -19.74
N PRO A 73 -10.85 -14.39 -20.69
CA PRO A 73 -10.57 -14.56 -22.11
C PRO A 73 -9.16 -14.08 -22.48
N ALA A 74 -8.56 -14.67 -23.51
CA ALA A 74 -7.22 -14.29 -23.96
C ALA A 74 -7.10 -12.76 -24.20
N GLY A 75 -6.06 -12.15 -23.63
CA GLY A 75 -5.80 -10.70 -23.70
C GLY A 75 -6.75 -9.84 -22.87
N LYS A 76 -7.59 -10.43 -22.01
CA LYS A 76 -8.44 -9.73 -21.04
C LYS A 76 -7.96 -9.99 -19.62
N THR A 77 -8.15 -9.00 -18.78
CA THR A 77 -7.77 -9.01 -17.37
C THR A 77 -8.98 -8.67 -16.50
N ALA A 78 -8.82 -8.78 -15.19
CA ALA A 78 -9.86 -8.54 -14.19
C ALA A 78 -10.60 -7.20 -14.40
N GLY A 79 -9.87 -6.11 -14.61
CA GLY A 79 -10.44 -4.77 -14.79
C GLY A 79 -11.32 -4.63 -16.03
N GLN A 80 -11.17 -5.52 -17.00
CA GLN A 80 -11.94 -5.52 -18.25
C GLN A 80 -13.12 -6.50 -18.22
N CYS A 81 -13.27 -7.26 -17.13
CA CYS A 81 -14.18 -8.40 -17.04
C CYS A 81 -15.04 -8.38 -15.77
N ASP A 82 -15.64 -7.22 -15.47
CA ASP A 82 -16.51 -7.01 -14.29
C ASP A 82 -17.60 -8.09 -14.14
N LYS A 83 -18.22 -8.51 -15.24
CA LYS A 83 -19.27 -9.55 -15.24
C LYS A 83 -18.76 -10.93 -14.83
N LEU A 84 -17.49 -11.24 -15.08
CA LEU A 84 -16.90 -12.51 -14.65
C LEU A 84 -16.54 -12.43 -13.16
N LEU A 85 -15.93 -11.32 -12.73
CA LEU A 85 -15.66 -11.07 -11.31
C LEU A 85 -16.92 -11.15 -10.46
N ALA A 86 -18.02 -10.56 -10.91
CA ALA A 86 -19.29 -10.56 -10.19
C ALA A 86 -19.88 -11.96 -9.94
N ARG A 87 -19.45 -12.99 -10.70
CA ARG A 87 -19.89 -14.38 -10.50
C ARG A 87 -19.17 -15.07 -9.34
N GLU A 88 -18.01 -14.56 -8.97
CA GLU A 88 -17.20 -15.06 -7.86
C GLU A 88 -17.50 -14.32 -6.55
N LEU A 89 -18.65 -13.64 -6.46
CA LEU A 89 -19.06 -12.98 -5.22
C LEU A 89 -19.29 -14.04 -4.14
N ASP A 90 -18.53 -13.94 -3.06
CA ASP A 90 -18.73 -14.71 -1.84
C ASP A 90 -19.52 -13.86 -0.84
N ASP A 91 -20.70 -14.35 -0.45
CA ASP A 91 -21.62 -13.66 0.46
C ASP A 91 -21.10 -13.61 1.91
N GLU A 92 -20.27 -14.56 2.34
CA GLU A 92 -19.70 -14.59 3.69
C GLU A 92 -18.59 -13.54 3.82
N VAL A 93 -17.77 -13.40 2.78
CA VAL A 93 -16.66 -12.45 2.73
C VAL A 93 -17.13 -11.07 2.25
N ASP A 94 -18.28 -10.95 1.58
CA ASP A 94 -18.77 -9.73 0.92
C ASP A 94 -17.70 -9.15 -0.03
N ALA A 95 -17.20 -9.99 -0.92
CA ALA A 95 -16.20 -9.65 -1.94
C ALA A 95 -16.12 -10.72 -3.04
N CYS A 96 -15.65 -10.33 -4.23
CA CYS A 96 -15.39 -11.25 -5.34
C CYS A 96 -14.07 -11.99 -5.11
N MET A 97 -14.11 -13.32 -5.01
CA MET A 97 -12.93 -14.17 -4.83
C MET A 97 -12.11 -14.22 -6.12
N LEU A 98 -10.84 -13.80 -6.07
CA LEU A 98 -9.92 -13.90 -7.21
C LEU A 98 -9.16 -15.24 -7.23
N GLY A 99 -9.06 -15.90 -6.07
CA GLY A 99 -8.40 -17.19 -5.92
C GLY A 99 -7.47 -17.27 -4.73
N ASP A 100 -6.52 -18.21 -4.82
CA ASP A 100 -5.60 -18.54 -3.75
C ASP A 100 -4.14 -18.23 -4.15
N LEU A 101 -3.39 -17.66 -3.20
CA LEU A 101 -1.94 -17.47 -3.28
C LEU A 101 -1.27 -18.25 -2.16
N ILE A 102 -0.26 -19.03 -2.50
CA ILE A 102 0.58 -19.74 -1.54
C ILE A 102 1.99 -19.20 -1.72
N ILE A 103 2.57 -18.62 -0.66
CA ILE A 103 3.90 -18.00 -0.69
C ILE A 103 4.81 -18.71 0.32
N SER A 104 6.02 -19.06 -0.13
CA SER A 104 7.06 -19.64 0.72
C SER A 104 7.90 -18.55 1.37
N MET A 105 7.88 -18.47 2.71
CA MET A 105 8.76 -17.56 3.44
C MET A 105 10.26 -17.92 3.36
N PRO A 106 10.66 -19.21 3.40
CA PRO A 106 12.05 -19.56 3.12
C PRO A 106 12.55 -19.05 1.76
N HIS A 107 11.73 -19.15 0.72
CA HIS A 107 12.08 -18.62 -0.60
C HIS A 107 12.15 -17.09 -0.60
N VAL A 108 11.20 -16.39 0.03
CA VAL A 108 11.26 -14.93 0.21
C VAL A 108 12.60 -14.50 0.82
N LEU A 109 13.03 -15.17 1.89
CA LEU A 109 14.28 -14.84 2.58
C LEU A 109 15.51 -15.18 1.72
N ALA A 110 15.49 -16.34 1.05
CA ALA A 110 16.59 -16.78 0.19
C ALA A 110 16.77 -15.89 -1.04
N GLN A 111 15.68 -15.59 -1.76
CA GLN A 111 15.67 -14.73 -2.94
C GLN A 111 16.04 -13.28 -2.58
N ALA A 112 15.55 -12.77 -1.45
CA ALA A 112 15.97 -11.46 -0.94
C ALA A 112 17.49 -11.38 -0.74
N ALA A 113 18.08 -12.41 -0.13
CA ALA A 113 19.53 -12.49 0.05
C ALA A 113 20.29 -12.67 -1.27
N GLU A 114 19.79 -13.51 -2.18
CA GLU A 114 20.42 -13.80 -3.48
C GLU A 114 20.42 -12.57 -4.41
N TYR A 115 19.29 -11.88 -4.50
CA TYR A 115 19.11 -10.72 -5.38
C TYR A 115 19.51 -9.39 -4.72
N GLY A 116 19.92 -9.41 -3.44
CA GLY A 116 20.48 -8.25 -2.75
C GLY A 116 19.46 -7.16 -2.41
N HIS A 117 18.22 -7.54 -2.08
CA HIS A 117 17.18 -6.61 -1.65
C HIS A 117 16.48 -7.08 -0.37
N SER A 118 15.60 -6.25 0.19
CA SER A 118 14.95 -6.55 1.47
C SER A 118 13.94 -7.72 1.37
N PRO A 119 13.76 -8.52 2.43
CA PRO A 119 12.68 -9.51 2.52
C PRO A 119 11.29 -8.89 2.38
N GLU A 120 11.10 -7.66 2.89
CA GLU A 120 9.89 -6.87 2.73
C GLU A 120 9.55 -6.70 1.24
N ARG A 121 10.53 -6.29 0.44
CA ARG A 121 10.38 -6.10 -1.00
C ARG A 121 10.04 -7.42 -1.70
N GLU A 122 10.72 -8.50 -1.35
CA GLU A 122 10.50 -9.79 -1.99
C GLU A 122 9.11 -10.36 -1.67
N ALA A 123 8.66 -10.24 -0.43
CA ALA A 123 7.30 -10.61 -0.05
C ALA A 123 6.25 -9.81 -0.84
N ALA A 124 6.48 -8.49 -1.00
CA ALA A 124 5.60 -7.65 -1.81
C ALA A 124 5.64 -8.03 -3.29
N TYR A 125 6.83 -8.29 -3.85
CA TYR A 125 7.02 -8.72 -5.24
C TYR A 125 6.27 -10.02 -5.53
N LEU A 126 6.47 -11.08 -4.73
CA LEU A 126 5.79 -12.35 -4.93
C LEU A 126 4.27 -12.22 -4.78
N THR A 127 3.79 -11.35 -3.89
CA THR A 127 2.36 -11.04 -3.76
C THR A 127 1.83 -10.38 -5.01
N VAL A 128 2.49 -9.33 -5.52
CA VAL A 128 2.07 -8.63 -6.73
C VAL A 128 2.11 -9.56 -7.94
N HIS A 129 3.17 -10.34 -8.08
CA HIS A 129 3.33 -11.33 -9.13
C HIS A 129 2.19 -12.35 -9.14
N GLY A 130 1.88 -12.92 -7.97
CA GLY A 130 0.76 -13.85 -7.81
C GLY A 130 -0.59 -13.20 -8.12
N LEU A 131 -0.84 -11.98 -7.62
CA LEU A 131 -2.07 -11.24 -7.90
C LEU A 131 -2.22 -10.93 -9.39
N CYS A 132 -1.15 -10.58 -10.09
CA CYS A 132 -1.18 -10.40 -11.55
C CYS A 132 -1.66 -11.69 -12.24
N HIS A 133 -1.17 -12.86 -11.85
CA HIS A 133 -1.70 -14.13 -12.35
C HIS A 133 -3.18 -14.34 -12.03
N LEU A 134 -3.60 -14.06 -10.79
CA LEU A 134 -5.01 -14.17 -10.41
C LEU A 134 -5.92 -13.23 -11.21
N MET A 135 -5.40 -12.08 -11.67
CA MET A 135 -6.14 -11.10 -12.47
C MET A 135 -6.07 -11.35 -13.98
N GLY A 136 -5.45 -12.45 -14.43
CA GLY A 136 -5.40 -12.87 -15.82
C GLY A 136 -4.17 -12.41 -16.60
N TYR A 137 -3.14 -11.90 -15.94
CA TYR A 137 -1.84 -11.70 -16.58
C TYR A 137 -1.09 -13.02 -16.69
N ASP A 138 -0.34 -13.18 -17.78
CA ASP A 138 0.53 -14.33 -18.00
C ASP A 138 1.85 -13.86 -18.63
N HIS A 139 2.86 -14.71 -18.60
CA HIS A 139 4.20 -14.41 -19.10
C HIS A 139 4.72 -15.49 -20.06
N ILE A 140 3.82 -16.22 -20.72
CA ILE A 140 4.16 -17.24 -21.74
C ILE A 140 4.70 -16.58 -23.01
N GLU A 141 4.03 -15.52 -23.50
CA GLU A 141 4.45 -14.77 -24.68
C GLU A 141 5.23 -13.50 -24.29
N ASP A 142 6.17 -13.08 -25.15
CA ASP A 142 7.06 -11.94 -24.89
C ASP A 142 6.29 -10.62 -24.67
N GLU A 143 5.17 -10.42 -25.36
CA GLU A 143 4.35 -9.22 -25.21
C GLU A 143 3.55 -9.22 -23.90
N ASP A 144 3.02 -10.36 -23.48
CA ASP A 144 2.27 -10.47 -22.23
C ASP A 144 3.19 -10.38 -21.01
N LYS A 145 4.40 -10.94 -21.13
CA LYS A 145 5.48 -10.76 -20.15
C LYS A 145 5.84 -9.28 -19.96
N LYS A 146 5.88 -8.46 -21.02
CA LYS A 146 6.13 -7.02 -20.89
C LYS A 146 5.01 -6.30 -20.14
N LYS A 147 3.74 -6.64 -20.44
CA LYS A 147 2.58 -6.04 -19.76
C LYS A 147 2.56 -6.38 -18.27
N MET A 148 2.78 -7.65 -17.93
CA MET A 148 2.84 -8.09 -16.54
C MET A 148 3.97 -7.39 -15.79
N ARG A 149 5.18 -7.35 -16.36
CA ARG A 149 6.32 -6.64 -15.76
C ARG A 149 6.06 -5.15 -15.56
N ALA A 150 5.47 -4.48 -16.54
CA ALA A 150 5.13 -3.07 -16.41
C ALA A 150 4.12 -2.82 -15.28
N MET A 151 3.15 -3.71 -15.10
CA MET A 151 2.20 -3.66 -13.99
C MET A 151 2.89 -3.92 -12.64
N GLU A 152 3.71 -4.97 -12.55
CA GLU A 152 4.51 -5.30 -11.36
C GLU A 152 5.38 -4.11 -10.93
N GLU A 153 6.15 -3.55 -11.85
CA GLU A 153 7.03 -2.40 -11.59
C GLU A 153 6.24 -1.16 -11.17
N LYS A 154 5.10 -0.90 -11.80
CA LYS A 154 4.23 0.22 -11.45
C LYS A 154 3.69 0.09 -10.02
N ILE A 155 3.23 -1.10 -9.63
CA ILE A 155 2.70 -1.36 -8.28
C ILE A 155 3.82 -1.26 -7.24
N LEU A 156 4.96 -1.90 -7.50
CA LEU A 156 6.10 -1.91 -6.59
C LEU A 156 6.72 -0.52 -6.42
N SER A 157 6.82 0.25 -7.50
CA SER A 157 7.25 1.65 -7.43
C SER A 157 6.27 2.50 -6.61
N ALA A 158 4.95 2.29 -6.79
CA ALA A 158 3.96 3.04 -6.02
C ALA A 158 4.11 2.80 -4.52
N ILE A 159 4.41 1.57 -4.08
CA ILE A 159 4.59 1.25 -2.66
C ILE A 159 6.03 1.47 -2.14
N GLY A 160 6.92 2.08 -2.94
CA GLY A 160 8.29 2.41 -2.54
C GLY A 160 9.28 1.22 -2.55
N MET A 161 9.07 0.23 -3.43
CA MET A 161 9.79 -1.05 -3.47
C MET A 161 10.47 -1.33 -4.84
N THR A 162 11.36 -0.45 -5.31
CA THR A 162 12.03 -0.57 -6.63
C THR A 162 13.18 -1.58 -6.64
N ARG A 163 13.62 -2.02 -7.83
CA ARG A 163 14.52 -3.19 -8.04
C ARG A 163 15.98 -2.97 -7.62
N ASP A 164 16.44 -1.74 -7.59
CA ASP A 164 17.82 -1.45 -7.25
C ASP A 164 17.95 -1.30 -5.74
N GLY A 165 18.95 -1.96 -5.13
CA GLY A 165 19.31 -1.86 -3.70
C GLY A 165 19.75 -0.46 -3.26
N GLU A 166 19.35 0.57 -3.99
CA GLU A 166 19.18 1.90 -3.47
C GLU A 166 17.85 1.90 -2.73
N THR A 167 17.85 2.20 -1.43
CA THR A 167 16.69 2.83 -0.81
C THR A 167 16.31 4.02 -1.69
N GLN A 168 15.41 3.81 -2.65
CA GLN A 168 15.02 4.85 -3.58
C GLN A 168 14.06 5.74 -2.81
N THR A 169 14.65 6.76 -2.19
CA THR A 169 14.04 7.81 -1.39
C THR A 169 12.99 8.65 -2.15
N ASP A 170 12.75 8.36 -3.42
CA ASP A 170 12.03 9.23 -4.34
C ASP A 170 10.69 8.61 -4.75
N VAL A 171 9.80 8.44 -3.77
CA VAL A 171 8.37 8.43 -4.07
C VAL A 171 8.05 9.76 -4.73
N SER A 172 7.67 9.72 -6.01
CA SER A 172 7.37 10.94 -6.76
C SER A 172 6.22 11.71 -6.13
N ASP A 173 6.21 13.04 -6.30
CA ASP A 173 5.12 13.88 -5.80
C ASP A 173 3.75 13.42 -6.31
N GLU A 174 3.67 13.01 -7.58
CA GLU A 174 2.41 12.53 -8.16
C GLU A 174 1.95 11.24 -7.49
N THR A 175 2.88 10.31 -7.23
CA THR A 175 2.57 9.06 -6.51
C THR A 175 2.08 9.36 -5.09
N LEU A 176 2.74 10.26 -4.37
CA LEU A 176 2.37 10.62 -3.00
C LEU A 176 1.00 11.32 -2.94
N LEU A 177 0.73 12.22 -3.89
CA LEU A 177 -0.56 12.88 -4.05
C LEU A 177 -1.68 11.87 -4.37
N GLU A 178 -1.41 10.90 -5.24
CA GLU A 178 -2.38 9.85 -5.54
C GLU A 178 -2.66 8.96 -4.33
N MET A 179 -1.63 8.60 -3.56
CA MET A 179 -1.83 7.90 -2.29
C MET A 179 -2.68 8.70 -1.30
N ALA A 180 -2.53 10.03 -1.24
CA ALA A 180 -3.39 10.86 -0.41
C ALA A 180 -4.85 10.84 -0.92
N ARG A 181 -5.08 10.88 -2.23
CA ARG A 181 -6.43 10.74 -2.83
C ARG A 181 -7.07 9.40 -2.49
N GLN A 182 -6.30 8.31 -2.50
CA GLN A 182 -6.79 7.00 -2.09
C GLN A 182 -7.13 6.93 -0.61
N ALA A 183 -6.31 7.54 0.25
CA ALA A 183 -6.58 7.61 1.68
C ALA A 183 -7.89 8.36 1.96
N MET A 184 -8.19 9.43 1.21
CA MET A 184 -9.41 10.22 1.34
C MET A 184 -10.70 9.39 1.20
N LEU A 185 -10.70 8.34 0.38
CA LEU A 185 -11.87 7.47 0.17
C LEU A 185 -12.31 6.74 1.44
N ARG A 186 -11.41 6.60 2.42
CA ARG A 186 -11.67 5.96 3.73
C ARG A 186 -12.11 6.94 4.80
N SER A 187 -12.21 8.24 4.47
CA SER A 187 -12.62 9.30 5.40
C SER A 187 -13.95 8.96 6.09
N TYR A 188 -13.97 9.08 7.41
CA TYR A 188 -15.21 9.12 8.19
C TYR A 188 -15.52 10.58 8.50
N SER A 189 -16.27 11.23 7.61
CA SER A 189 -16.62 12.66 7.71
C SER A 189 -18.12 12.94 7.50
N PRO A 190 -19.02 12.30 8.27
CA PRO A 190 -20.46 12.45 8.07
C PRO A 190 -21.00 13.80 8.51
N TYR A 191 -20.27 14.57 9.33
CA TYR A 191 -20.74 15.85 9.87
C TYR A 191 -20.36 17.01 8.97
N SER A 192 -19.10 17.09 8.51
CA SER A 192 -18.67 18.14 7.60
C SER A 192 -18.98 17.86 6.13
N GLY A 193 -19.05 16.59 5.73
CA GLY A 193 -19.08 16.21 4.32
C GLY A 193 -17.78 16.54 3.58
N TYR A 194 -16.69 16.82 4.29
CA TYR A 194 -15.40 17.22 3.74
C TYR A 194 -14.34 16.14 3.94
N PRO A 195 -14.21 15.18 2.99
CA PRO A 195 -13.24 14.11 3.11
C PRO A 195 -11.83 14.61 2.80
N VAL A 196 -10.88 14.20 3.64
CA VAL A 196 -9.46 14.52 3.52
C VAL A 196 -8.65 13.25 3.68
N GLY A 197 -7.69 13.04 2.78
CA GLY A 197 -6.69 11.98 2.86
C GLY A 197 -5.29 12.55 2.97
N ALA A 198 -4.38 11.81 3.57
CA ALA A 198 -2.98 12.16 3.67
C ALA A 198 -2.09 10.93 3.41
N ALA A 199 -0.90 11.17 2.87
CA ALA A 199 0.15 10.19 2.68
C ALA A 199 1.47 10.78 3.14
N LEU A 200 2.08 10.17 4.16
CA LEU A 200 3.31 10.63 4.82
C LEU A 200 4.48 9.77 4.35
N LEU A 201 5.47 10.38 3.71
CA LEU A 201 6.70 9.75 3.23
C LEU A 201 7.78 9.79 4.30
N CYS A 202 8.34 8.61 4.59
CA CYS A 202 9.49 8.43 5.47
C CYS A 202 10.80 8.57 4.71
N ALA A 203 11.88 8.89 5.42
CA ALA A 203 13.22 8.98 4.83
C ALA A 203 13.71 7.64 4.25
N ASP A 204 13.19 6.52 4.76
CA ASP A 204 13.48 5.17 4.27
C ASP A 204 12.56 4.69 3.11
N GLY A 205 11.73 5.59 2.57
CA GLY A 205 10.85 5.31 1.44
C GLY A 205 9.47 4.74 1.81
N ARG A 206 9.23 4.37 3.08
CA ARG A 206 7.89 3.91 3.51
C ARG A 206 6.87 5.04 3.45
N VAL A 207 5.63 4.72 3.07
CA VAL A 207 4.51 5.68 3.06
C VAL A 207 3.40 5.24 4.00
N PHE A 208 2.98 6.15 4.89
CA PHE A 208 1.87 5.94 5.80
C PHE A 208 0.68 6.79 5.40
N GLN A 209 -0.43 6.14 5.10
CA GLN A 209 -1.69 6.81 4.75
C GLN A 209 -2.56 7.07 5.96
N GLY A 210 -3.33 8.15 5.91
CA GLY A 210 -4.34 8.52 6.90
C GLY A 210 -5.52 9.27 6.28
N CYS A 211 -6.65 9.29 6.97
CA CYS A 211 -7.82 10.09 6.60
C CYS A 211 -8.39 10.79 7.83
N ASN A 212 -9.22 11.82 7.62
CA ASN A 212 -9.92 12.43 8.74
C ASN A 212 -11.00 11.50 9.29
N ILE A 213 -11.11 11.50 10.61
CA ILE A 213 -12.07 10.71 11.36
C ILE A 213 -12.78 11.66 12.31
N GLU A 214 -14.01 11.99 11.96
CA GLU A 214 -14.85 12.86 12.77
C GLU A 214 -15.49 12.10 13.92
N ASN A 215 -15.89 12.86 14.94
CA ASN A 215 -16.58 12.33 16.10
C ASN A 215 -17.73 13.25 16.48
N ALA A 216 -18.83 12.71 17.03
CA ALA A 216 -19.96 13.50 17.52
C ALA A 216 -19.53 14.54 18.58
N SER A 217 -18.55 14.19 19.42
CA SER A 217 -17.85 15.14 20.26
C SER A 217 -16.70 15.76 19.46
N PHE A 218 -16.96 16.90 18.81
CA PHE A 218 -16.10 17.45 17.75
C PHE A 218 -14.64 17.67 18.18
N GLY A 219 -14.37 17.91 19.47
CA GLY A 219 -13.00 18.03 19.99
C GLY A 219 -12.17 16.74 19.89
N LEU A 220 -12.80 15.59 19.66
CA LEU A 220 -12.15 14.28 19.47
C LEU A 220 -11.87 13.95 18.00
N THR A 221 -12.23 14.84 17.07
CA THR A 221 -11.96 14.66 15.64
C THR A 221 -10.45 14.67 15.35
N ASN A 222 -10.00 13.71 14.55
CA ASN A 222 -8.62 13.63 14.09
C ASN A 222 -8.52 13.95 12.59
N CYS A 223 -7.52 14.75 12.22
CA CYS A 223 -7.27 15.11 10.81
C CYS A 223 -6.45 14.02 10.11
N ALA A 224 -6.50 13.99 8.78
CA ALA A 224 -5.80 12.99 7.97
C ALA A 224 -4.29 12.96 8.21
N GLU A 225 -3.68 14.13 8.34
CA GLU A 225 -2.24 14.32 8.56
C GLU A 225 -1.82 13.72 9.89
N ARG A 226 -2.61 13.97 10.95
CA ARG A 226 -2.37 13.43 12.29
C ARG A 226 -2.60 11.92 12.32
N THR A 227 -3.61 11.41 11.61
CA THR A 227 -3.82 9.97 11.46
C THR A 227 -2.60 9.30 10.81
N ALA A 228 -2.09 9.86 9.70
CA ALA A 228 -0.91 9.35 9.01
C ALA A 228 0.35 9.40 9.89
N MET A 229 0.60 10.55 10.54
CA MET A 229 1.76 10.74 11.43
C MET A 229 1.72 9.81 12.64
N PHE A 230 0.59 9.72 13.34
CA PHE A 230 0.49 8.87 14.52
C PHE A 230 0.61 7.39 14.18
N LYS A 231 0.06 6.96 13.03
CA LYS A 231 0.25 5.61 12.52
C LYS A 231 1.75 5.32 12.30
N ALA A 232 2.43 6.18 11.55
CA ALA A 232 3.85 6.02 11.26
C ALA A 232 4.71 5.95 12.52
N VAL A 233 4.49 6.87 13.46
CA VAL A 233 5.20 6.89 14.75
C VAL A 233 4.90 5.64 15.58
N SER A 234 3.65 5.18 15.62
CA SER A 234 3.28 3.96 16.35
C SER A 234 3.93 2.69 15.76
N GLU A 235 4.20 2.69 14.45
CA GLU A 235 4.85 1.60 13.72
C GLU A 235 6.39 1.76 13.63
N GLY A 236 6.95 2.65 14.46
CA GLY A 236 8.40 2.78 14.64
C GLY A 236 9.11 3.72 13.66
N ALA A 237 8.40 4.38 12.74
CA ALA A 237 9.01 5.39 11.87
C ALA A 237 9.30 6.69 12.66
N ARG A 238 10.44 7.33 12.39
CA ARG A 238 10.90 8.52 13.13
C ARG A 238 11.44 9.64 12.23
N GLU A 239 11.69 9.38 10.96
CA GLU A 239 12.26 10.34 10.02
C GLU A 239 11.33 10.48 8.81
N PHE A 240 10.95 11.71 8.47
CA PHE A 240 9.94 12.01 7.47
C PHE A 240 10.39 13.14 6.55
N THR A 241 10.08 13.02 5.26
CA THR A 241 10.58 13.93 4.22
C THR A 241 9.46 14.76 3.59
N ALA A 242 8.29 14.17 3.36
CA ALA A 242 7.15 14.85 2.75
C ALA A 242 5.81 14.32 3.24
N ILE A 243 4.77 15.14 3.16
CA ILE A 243 3.37 14.73 3.33
C ILE A 243 2.53 15.30 2.20
N ALA A 244 1.74 14.45 1.54
CA ALA A 244 0.70 14.86 0.61
C ALA A 244 -0.66 14.85 1.29
N ILE A 245 -1.51 15.83 0.97
CA ILE A 245 -2.85 15.97 1.52
C ILE A 245 -3.84 16.20 0.37
N ALA A 246 -4.92 15.45 0.34
CA ALA A 246 -5.92 15.50 -0.72
C ALA A 246 -7.32 15.75 -0.15
N SER A 247 -8.10 16.55 -0.87
CA SER A 247 -9.55 16.74 -0.68
C SER A 247 -10.23 16.81 -2.05
N ARG A 248 -11.56 16.94 -2.07
CA ARG A 248 -12.32 17.13 -3.31
C ARG A 248 -12.36 18.60 -3.73
N ASP A 249 -12.90 19.46 -2.87
CA ASP A 249 -13.42 20.75 -3.32
C ASP A 249 -12.49 21.94 -3.07
N ALA A 250 -11.99 22.09 -1.85
CA ALA A 250 -11.15 23.22 -1.43
C ALA A 250 -9.74 22.77 -1.08
N ALA A 251 -8.76 23.67 -1.14
CA ALA A 251 -7.37 23.32 -0.83
C ALA A 251 -7.23 22.78 0.62
N PRO A 252 -6.70 21.55 0.82
CA PRO A 252 -6.62 20.91 2.13
C PRO A 252 -5.32 21.28 2.87
N TRP A 253 -5.05 22.58 3.03
CA TRP A 253 -3.89 23.02 3.81
C TRP A 253 -3.99 22.55 5.26
N PRO A 254 -2.89 22.07 5.88
CA PRO A 254 -2.95 21.47 7.20
C PRO A 254 -3.35 22.51 8.23
N CYS A 255 -4.21 22.12 9.17
CA CYS A 255 -4.66 23.01 10.23
C CYS A 255 -3.53 23.29 11.23
N GLY A 256 -3.69 24.29 12.11
CA GLY A 256 -2.65 24.66 13.09
C GLY A 256 -2.20 23.49 13.98
N ALA A 257 -3.13 22.63 14.39
CA ALA A 257 -2.80 21.45 15.19
C ALA A 257 -1.97 20.42 14.39
N CYS A 258 -2.29 20.19 13.12
CA CYS A 258 -1.50 19.32 12.25
C CYS A 258 -0.10 19.89 12.01
N ARG A 259 0.01 21.19 11.73
CA ARG A 259 1.33 21.86 11.59
C ARG A 259 2.18 21.68 12.84
N GLN A 260 1.59 21.83 14.02
CA GLN A 260 2.29 21.67 15.29
C GLN A 260 2.73 20.21 15.52
N VAL A 261 1.90 19.22 15.19
CA VAL A 261 2.28 17.80 15.26
C VAL A 261 3.38 17.47 14.25
N LEU A 262 3.29 17.99 13.03
CA LEU A 262 4.35 17.82 12.04
C LEU A 262 5.67 18.45 12.53
N ASN A 263 5.61 19.60 13.22
CA ASN A 263 6.79 20.28 13.73
C ASN A 263 7.55 19.48 14.80
N GLU A 264 6.84 18.68 15.58
CA GLU A 264 7.42 17.80 16.60
C GLU A 264 8.35 16.75 15.97
N PHE A 265 7.92 16.14 14.86
CA PHE A 265 8.59 14.98 14.27
C PHE A 265 9.40 15.29 13.01
N ALA A 266 9.04 16.36 12.29
CA ALA A 266 9.60 16.70 10.99
C ALA A 266 9.50 18.22 10.72
N PRO A 267 10.29 19.05 11.42
CA PRO A 267 10.21 20.52 11.35
C PRO A 267 10.47 21.10 9.95
N ASN A 268 11.15 20.34 9.08
CA ASN A 268 11.48 20.73 7.71
C ASN A 268 10.67 19.98 6.64
N ILE A 269 9.58 19.30 7.03
CA ILE A 269 8.81 18.48 6.10
C ILE A 269 8.23 19.32 4.94
N ARG A 270 8.27 18.74 3.73
CA ARG A 270 7.55 19.29 2.57
C ARG A 270 6.07 18.93 2.64
N VAL A 271 5.19 19.88 2.36
CA VAL A 271 3.75 19.71 2.35
C VAL A 271 3.23 19.92 0.93
N LEU A 272 2.60 18.89 0.37
CA LEU A 272 1.93 18.91 -0.92
C LEU A 272 0.43 18.86 -0.68
N VAL A 273 -0.34 19.66 -1.42
CA VAL A 273 -1.81 19.66 -1.33
C VAL A 273 -2.42 19.52 -2.71
N THR A 274 -3.51 18.76 -2.84
CA THR A 274 -4.25 18.61 -4.10
C THR A 274 -5.76 18.60 -3.89
N TRP A 275 -6.49 19.23 -4.79
CA TRP A 275 -7.95 19.27 -4.86
C TRP A 275 -8.40 19.50 -6.32
N GLN A 276 -9.70 19.57 -6.60
CA GLN A 276 -10.18 19.81 -7.97
C GLN A 276 -9.65 21.10 -8.62
N GLY A 277 -9.32 22.11 -7.82
CA GLY A 277 -8.82 23.39 -8.30
C GLY A 277 -7.31 23.44 -8.54
N GLY A 278 -6.56 22.40 -8.19
CA GLY A 278 -5.12 22.33 -8.49
C GLY A 278 -4.29 21.57 -7.47
N THR A 279 -2.98 21.72 -7.63
CA THR A 279 -1.95 21.18 -6.73
C THR A 279 -1.01 22.31 -6.35
N GLU A 280 -0.70 22.42 -5.06
CA GLU A 280 0.24 23.40 -4.51
C GLU A 280 1.21 22.72 -3.54
N SER A 281 2.31 23.40 -3.21
CA SER A 281 3.31 22.91 -2.26
C SER A 281 3.92 24.03 -1.43
N ALA A 282 4.28 23.72 -0.19
CA ALA A 282 4.99 24.59 0.72
C ALA A 282 5.84 23.75 1.69
N THR A 283 6.76 24.38 2.39
CA THR A 283 7.51 23.78 3.49
C THR A 283 6.81 24.07 4.82
N LEU A 284 6.98 23.20 5.82
CA LEU A 284 6.39 23.45 7.14
C LEU A 284 6.84 24.78 7.77
N PRO A 285 8.11 25.24 7.65
CA PRO A 285 8.51 26.56 8.16
C PRO A 285 7.76 27.74 7.52
N GLU A 286 7.34 27.64 6.26
CA GLU A 286 6.47 28.65 5.61
C GLU A 286 5.05 28.62 6.19
N LEU A 287 4.56 27.44 6.56
CA LEU A 287 3.23 27.26 7.13
C LEU A 287 3.16 27.51 8.65
N LEU A 288 4.27 27.35 9.37
CA LEU A 288 4.37 27.53 10.82
C LEU A 288 5.66 28.29 11.18
N PRO A 289 5.75 29.59 10.82
CA PRO A 289 6.91 30.40 11.18
C PRO A 289 7.03 30.50 12.71
N HIS A 290 8.25 30.36 13.22
CA HIS A 290 8.56 30.42 14.65
C HIS A 290 7.77 29.40 15.51
N GLY A 291 7.48 28.21 14.95
CA GLY A 291 6.80 27.12 15.66
C GLY A 291 7.49 26.75 16.97
N PHE A 292 6.68 26.50 18.01
CA PHE A 292 7.17 25.94 19.26
C PHE A 292 7.58 24.47 19.06
N GLY A 293 8.66 24.01 19.68
CA GLY A 293 9.11 22.63 19.54
C GLY A 293 10.06 22.19 20.65
N PRO A 294 10.58 20.94 20.57
CA PRO A 294 11.46 20.36 21.57
C PRO A 294 12.71 21.20 21.88
N GLN A 295 13.19 21.98 20.90
CA GLN A 295 14.37 22.84 21.05
C GLN A 295 14.15 23.97 22.07
N GLN A 296 12.90 24.39 22.28
CA GLN A 296 12.54 25.42 23.27
C GLN A 296 12.22 24.85 24.66
N LEU A 297 12.15 23.53 24.82
CA LEU A 297 11.80 22.86 26.08
C LEU A 297 12.99 22.64 27.03
N THR A 298 14.10 23.37 26.84
CA THR A 298 15.36 23.22 27.63
C THR A 298 15.09 22.78 29.07
N THR A 299 15.38 21.52 29.37
CA THR A 299 15.59 21.06 30.74
C THR A 299 16.80 21.83 31.24
N LYS A 300 16.58 22.80 32.14
CA LYS A 300 17.62 23.15 33.09
C LYS A 300 17.91 21.86 33.86
N GLU A 301 19.14 21.35 33.72
CA GLU A 301 19.71 20.37 34.64
C GLU A 301 19.55 20.82 36.10
#